data_AF-A0A7C1FWR2-F1
#
_entry.id   AF-A0A7C1FWR2-F1
#
_cell.length_a   1.000
_cell.length_b   1.000
_cell.length_c   1.000
_cell.angle_alpha   90.00
_cell.angle_beta   90.00
_cell.angle_gamma   90.00
#
_symmetry.space_group_name_H-M   'P 1'
#
loop_
_entity.id
_entity.type
_entity.pdbx_description
1 polymer ?
#
loop_
_entity_poly.entity_id
_entity_poly.type
_entity_poly.pdbx_seq_one_letter_code
_entity_poly.pdbx_strand_id
1 'polypeptide(L)'
;MLPAVAGCALLLAIVPSALQAGVIRLQAEDFHAGGQGVGWNNTTTGDPQVYRTAGPGQELCSDDGGGYNITTTAAGEWLRLTTDPGNWQTDPTLPVNNYYLVTARVASAATGAQAIRVELGPSPGVNLTGSMSFANTGGG
;
A
#
# COMPACT_ATOMS: atom_id res chain seq x y z
N MET A 1 -6.48 3.95 20.50
CA MET A 1 -6.73 4.62 19.21
C MET A 1 -5.50 4.40 18.35
N LEU A 2 -5.59 3.56 17.33
CA LEU A 2 -4.48 3.30 16.41
C LEU A 2 -4.82 4.05 15.11
N PRO A 3 -4.03 5.04 14.69
CA PRO A 3 -4.25 5.68 13.40
C PRO A 3 -3.00 5.56 12.54
N ALA A 4 -3.05 4.71 11.52
CA ALA A 4 -2.23 4.92 10.34
C ALA A 4 -3.02 4.48 9.10
N VAL A 5 -3.39 5.48 8.34
CA VAL A 5 -4.07 5.40 7.06
C VAL A 5 -2.98 5.22 6.00
N ALA A 6 -2.92 4.04 5.38
CA ALA A 6 -2.12 3.86 4.18
C ALA A 6 -2.98 4.27 2.98
N GLY A 7 -2.95 5.56 2.65
CA GLY A 7 -3.32 6.01 1.32
C GLY A 7 -2.30 5.49 0.31
N CYS A 8 -2.79 5.21 -0.89
CA CYS A 8 -2.13 4.76 -2.11
C CYS A 8 -0.58 4.65 -2.07
N ALA A 9 -0.04 3.46 -2.36
CA ALA A 9 1.38 3.35 -2.73
C ALA A 9 1.55 3.76 -4.20
N LEU A 10 2.10 4.94 -4.44
CA LEU A 10 2.39 5.42 -5.80
C LEU A 10 3.81 4.96 -6.19
N LEU A 11 3.92 3.93 -7.01
CA LEU A 11 5.23 3.53 -7.55
C LEU A 11 5.58 4.44 -8.74
N LEU A 12 6.44 5.44 -8.53
CA LEU A 12 6.91 6.32 -9.59
C LEU A 12 8.17 5.73 -10.26
N ALA A 13 8.06 5.12 -11.43
CA ALA A 13 9.26 4.71 -12.16
C ALA A 13 10.12 5.94 -12.53
N ILE A 14 11.32 6.10 -11.95
CA ILE A 14 12.35 6.99 -12.51
C ILE A 14 13.15 6.14 -13.48
N VAL A 15 12.76 6.15 -14.76
CA VAL A 15 13.55 5.51 -15.81
C VAL A 15 14.58 6.52 -16.33
N PRO A 16 15.91 6.33 -16.14
CA PRO A 16 16.88 7.16 -16.82
C PRO A 16 17.06 6.63 -18.25
N SER A 17 16.11 6.93 -19.14
CA SER A 17 16.34 7.08 -20.61
C SER A 17 15.08 7.11 -21.49
N ALA A 18 13.87 6.96 -20.95
CA ALA A 18 12.65 7.22 -21.73
C ALA A 18 11.54 7.76 -20.84
N LEU A 19 11.04 8.94 -21.16
CA LEU A 19 9.89 9.61 -20.55
C LEU A 19 8.56 8.89 -20.84
N GLN A 20 8.55 7.54 -20.91
CA GLN A 20 7.47 6.76 -21.50
C GLN A 20 7.02 5.51 -20.72
N ALA A 21 7.63 5.18 -19.57
CA ALA A 21 6.98 4.22 -18.66
C ALA A 21 5.98 5.01 -17.81
N GLY A 22 4.69 4.86 -18.08
CA GLY A 22 3.63 5.49 -17.30
C GLY A 22 3.77 5.20 -15.81
N VAL A 23 3.27 6.11 -14.97
CA VAL A 23 3.24 5.93 -13.52
C VAL A 23 2.43 4.68 -13.18
N ILE A 24 3.01 3.74 -12.42
CA ILE A 24 2.30 2.56 -11.93
C ILE A 24 1.67 2.93 -10.59
N ARG A 25 0.36 3.15 -10.58
CA ARG A 25 -0.40 3.37 -9.35
C ARG A 25 -0.86 2.02 -8.80
N LEU A 26 -0.46 1.73 -7.56
CA LEU A 26 -0.92 0.56 -6.81
C LEU A 26 -1.82 1.05 -5.68
N GLN A 27 -3.10 0.75 -5.80
CA GLN A 27 -4.06 1.11 -4.76
C GLN A 27 -3.92 0.14 -3.57
N ALA A 28 -3.90 0.68 -2.35
CA ALA A 28 -3.75 -0.15 -1.16
C ALA A 28 -5.01 -1.00 -0.92
N GLU A 29 -6.16 -0.43 -1.29
CA GLU A 29 -7.47 -1.07 -1.30
C GLU A 29 -7.61 -2.20 -2.32
N ASP A 30 -6.72 -2.27 -3.32
CA ASP A 30 -6.63 -3.34 -4.33
C ASP A 30 -5.61 -4.43 -3.94
N PHE A 31 -5.49 -4.69 -2.65
CA PHE A 31 -4.64 -5.76 -2.14
C PHE A 31 -5.02 -7.14 -2.71
N HIS A 32 -4.03 -8.02 -2.79
CA HIS A 32 -4.18 -9.37 -3.31
C HIS A 32 -5.26 -10.16 -2.55
N ALA A 33 -6.21 -10.77 -3.28
CA ALA A 33 -7.40 -11.41 -2.71
C ALA A 33 -7.16 -12.76 -2.01
N GLY A 34 -5.93 -13.26 -1.98
CA GLY A 34 -5.58 -14.60 -1.47
C GLY A 34 -5.85 -14.85 0.02
N GLY A 35 -6.26 -13.83 0.78
CA GLY A 35 -6.61 -13.95 2.20
C GLY A 35 -5.44 -13.82 3.18
N GLN A 36 -5.72 -14.08 4.46
CA GLN A 36 -4.75 -14.00 5.55
C GLN A 36 -3.53 -14.89 5.29
N GLY A 37 -2.32 -14.33 5.43
CA GLY A 37 -1.05 -15.02 5.21
C GLY A 37 -0.65 -15.18 3.74
N VAL A 38 -1.53 -14.86 2.78
CA VAL A 38 -1.26 -14.99 1.33
C VAL A 38 -1.32 -13.64 0.63
N GLY A 39 -2.43 -12.93 0.77
CA GLY A 39 -2.64 -11.60 0.21
C GLY A 39 -2.40 -10.47 1.20
N TRP A 40 -2.59 -10.74 2.48
CA TRP A 40 -2.45 -9.76 3.56
C TRP A 40 -2.21 -10.48 4.89
N ASN A 41 -1.59 -9.78 5.85
CA ASN A 41 -1.62 -10.15 7.26
C ASN A 41 -2.28 -9.00 8.02
N ASN A 42 -3.50 -9.22 8.48
CA ASN A 42 -4.29 -8.23 9.19
C ASN A 42 -4.85 -8.87 10.46
N THR A 43 -4.38 -8.40 11.60
CA THR A 43 -4.78 -8.83 12.94
C THR A 43 -5.72 -7.82 13.61
N THR A 44 -5.81 -6.63 13.04
CA THR A 44 -6.63 -5.52 13.52
C THR A 44 -8.02 -5.62 12.90
N THR A 45 -9.04 -5.77 13.75
CA THR A 45 -10.45 -5.86 13.33
C THR A 45 -11.25 -4.68 13.87
N GLY A 46 -12.34 -4.31 13.19
CA GLY A 46 -13.31 -3.35 13.73
C GLY A 46 -13.72 -2.26 12.76
N ASP A 47 -12.97 -2.08 11.68
CA ASP A 47 -13.28 -1.09 10.67
C ASP A 47 -14.16 -1.67 9.55
N PRO A 48 -14.97 -0.81 8.88
CA PRO A 48 -15.80 -1.25 7.77
C PRO A 48 -14.94 -1.75 6.60
N GLN A 49 -15.55 -2.55 5.74
CA GLN A 49 -14.97 -3.08 4.50
C GLN A 49 -15.74 -2.50 3.33
N VAL A 50 -15.62 -1.18 3.10
CA VAL A 50 -16.53 -0.46 2.21
C VAL A 50 -16.32 -0.76 0.72
N TYR A 51 -15.18 -1.34 0.34
CA TYR A 51 -14.83 -1.61 -1.05
C TYR A 51 -14.71 -3.11 -1.37
N ARG A 52 -13.96 -3.86 -0.55
CA ARG A 52 -13.78 -5.32 -0.71
C ARG A 52 -14.19 -6.04 0.56
N THR A 53 -15.04 -7.06 0.40
CA THR A 53 -15.40 -7.96 1.49
C THR A 53 -14.33 -9.03 1.72
N ALA A 54 -14.04 -9.29 3.00
CA ALA A 54 -12.92 -10.06 3.55
C ALA A 54 -11.53 -9.43 3.36
N GLY A 55 -10.97 -8.91 4.45
CA GLY A 55 -9.62 -8.36 4.49
C GLY A 55 -9.43 -7.25 5.53
N PRO A 56 -8.36 -6.47 5.39
CA PRO A 56 -8.18 -5.20 6.10
C PRO A 56 -9.39 -4.27 5.94
N GLY A 57 -9.63 -3.45 6.95
CA GLY A 57 -10.63 -2.39 6.92
C GLY A 57 -10.28 -1.30 5.93
N GLN A 58 -11.33 -0.75 5.34
CA GLN A 58 -11.30 0.24 4.26
C GLN A 58 -12.37 1.29 4.53
N GLU A 59 -12.06 2.55 4.20
CA GLU A 59 -13.02 3.65 4.22
C GLU A 59 -12.87 4.53 2.98
N LEU A 60 -13.80 5.47 2.78
CA LEU A 60 -13.71 6.46 1.71
C LEU A 60 -12.56 7.43 1.97
N CYS A 61 -11.69 7.61 0.99
CA CYS A 61 -10.58 8.53 1.10
C CYS A 61 -11.01 9.96 0.75
N SER A 62 -10.71 10.91 1.65
CA SER A 62 -10.99 12.34 1.47
C SER A 62 -9.89 13.09 0.69
N ASP A 63 -8.80 12.39 0.39
CA ASP A 63 -7.61 12.91 -0.26
C ASP A 63 -7.83 13.17 -1.77
N ASP A 64 -6.95 13.94 -2.41
CA ASP A 64 -7.09 14.27 -3.83
C ASP A 64 -7.14 12.99 -4.68
N GLY A 65 -8.19 12.87 -5.50
CA GLY A 65 -8.45 11.67 -6.31
C GLY A 65 -9.48 10.71 -5.70
N GLY A 66 -9.86 10.90 -4.44
CA GLY A 66 -10.87 10.08 -3.76
C GLY A 66 -10.49 8.60 -3.71
N GLY A 67 -11.49 7.72 -3.82
CA GLY A 67 -11.30 6.27 -3.76
C GLY A 67 -11.39 5.77 -2.33
N TYR A 68 -10.51 4.83 -1.96
CA TYR A 68 -10.52 4.22 -0.63
C TYR A 68 -9.12 4.23 -0.02
N ASN A 69 -9.05 4.12 1.31
CA ASN A 69 -7.79 3.92 2.02
C ASN A 69 -7.92 2.75 2.99
N ILE A 70 -6.78 2.18 3.38
CA ILE A 70 -6.73 1.14 4.41
C ILE A 70 -6.68 1.80 5.78
N THR A 71 -7.50 1.30 6.70
CA THR A 71 -7.68 1.88 8.05
C THR A 71 -7.16 0.96 9.16
N THR A 72 -7.29 -0.35 8.99
CA THR A 72 -6.74 -1.34 9.93
C THR A 72 -5.27 -1.54 9.61
N THR A 73 -4.41 -0.81 10.32
CA THR A 73 -2.98 -1.03 10.27
C THR A 73 -2.37 -1.10 11.67
N ALA A 74 -1.45 -2.04 11.84
CA ALA A 74 -0.65 -2.22 13.05
C ALA A 74 0.76 -2.70 12.71
N ALA A 75 1.65 -2.58 13.69
CA ALA A 75 3.03 -3.05 13.53
C ALA A 75 3.07 -4.56 13.20
N GLY A 76 3.73 -4.91 12.10
CA GLY A 76 3.85 -6.29 11.63
C GLY A 76 2.76 -6.74 10.65
N GLU A 77 1.74 -5.91 10.41
CA GLU A 77 0.76 -6.14 9.35
C GLU A 77 1.35 -5.80 7.98
N TRP A 78 0.84 -6.47 6.95
CA TRP A 78 1.32 -6.27 5.57
C TRP A 78 0.23 -6.52 4.55
N LEU A 79 0.36 -5.86 3.41
CA LEU A 79 -0.47 -6.02 2.22
C LEU A 79 0.42 -6.40 1.05
N ARG A 80 0.01 -7.42 0.28
CA ARG A 80 0.61 -7.67 -1.03
C ARG A 80 -0.17 -6.85 -2.07
N LEU A 81 0.51 -5.85 -2.64
CA LEU A 81 -0.08 -4.96 -3.65
C LEU A 81 0.00 -5.58 -5.04
N THR A 82 -1.03 -5.30 -5.85
CA THR A 82 -1.14 -5.73 -7.27
C THR A 82 -1.64 -4.55 -8.13
N THR A 83 -1.35 -4.55 -9.45
CA THR A 83 -1.85 -3.54 -10.40
C THR A 83 -3.29 -3.85 -10.89
N ASP A 84 -4.15 -2.85 -11.05
CA ASP A 84 -5.59 -2.90 -11.44
C ASP A 84 -5.88 -2.11 -12.78
N PRO A 85 -6.98 -2.28 -13.58
CA PRO A 85 -8.14 -3.19 -13.47
C PRO A 85 -8.48 -4.09 -14.67
N GLY A 86 -9.21 -5.17 -14.37
CA GLY A 86 -10.04 -5.93 -15.33
C GLY A 86 -9.74 -7.43 -15.39
N ASN A 87 -8.58 -7.84 -14.89
CA ASN A 87 -8.22 -9.22 -14.62
C ASN A 87 -7.38 -9.24 -13.35
N TRP A 88 -7.69 -10.17 -12.44
CA TRP A 88 -6.90 -10.45 -11.25
C TRP A 88 -5.48 -10.85 -11.67
N GLN A 89 -4.59 -9.87 -11.83
CA GLN A 89 -3.21 -10.12 -12.18
C GLN A 89 -2.45 -10.28 -10.86
N THR A 90 -1.97 -11.49 -10.63
CA THR A 90 -1.43 -11.91 -9.34
C THR A 90 -0.09 -11.25 -9.01
N ASP A 91 0.57 -10.61 -9.98
CA ASP A 91 1.89 -10.03 -9.84
C ASP A 91 2.10 -8.83 -10.77
N PRO A 92 2.41 -7.63 -10.23
CA PRO A 92 2.80 -6.51 -11.07
C PRO A 92 4.14 -6.84 -11.74
N THR A 93 4.16 -6.85 -13.07
CA THR A 93 5.41 -7.04 -13.83
C THR A 93 6.08 -5.70 -14.03
N LEU A 94 7.29 -5.55 -13.49
CA LEU A 94 8.15 -4.41 -13.80
C LEU A 94 8.70 -4.60 -15.23
N PRO A 95 8.35 -3.72 -16.19
CA PRO A 95 8.64 -3.96 -17.60
C PRO A 95 10.14 -3.84 -17.96
N VAL A 96 10.94 -3.26 -17.07
CA VAL A 96 12.38 -3.06 -17.25
C VAL A 96 13.11 -3.35 -15.94
N ASN A 97 14.26 -4.00 -16.05
CA ASN A 97 15.15 -4.16 -14.89
C ASN A 97 15.94 -2.86 -14.69
N ASN A 98 15.44 -1.97 -13.84
CA ASN A 98 16.05 -0.67 -13.55
C ASN A 98 15.68 -0.20 -12.14
N TYR A 99 16.19 0.97 -11.76
CA TYR A 99 15.77 1.67 -10.55
C TYR A 99 14.37 2.26 -10.70
N TYR A 100 13.62 2.25 -9.60
CA TYR A 100 12.28 2.81 -9.50
C TYR A 100 12.24 3.76 -8.30
N LEU A 101 11.56 4.90 -8.42
CA LEU A 101 11.17 5.66 -7.25
C LEU A 101 9.91 5.03 -6.67
N VAL A 102 9.88 4.88 -5.37
CA VAL A 102 8.71 4.41 -4.66
C VAL A 102 8.24 5.55 -3.77
N THR A 103 6.99 5.96 -3.94
CA THR A 103 6.34 6.89 -3.03
C THR A 103 5.13 6.20 -2.39
N ALA A 104 4.86 6.55 -1.14
CA ALA A 104 3.70 6.06 -0.40
C ALA A 104 2.93 7.26 0.11
N ARG A 105 1.61 7.25 -0.05
CA ARG A 105 0.75 8.36 0.30
C ARG A 105 0.09 8.14 1.66
N VAL A 106 0.82 8.40 2.71
CA VAL A 106 0.42 8.03 4.07
C VAL A 106 -0.28 9.19 4.82
N ALA A 107 -1.19 8.83 5.72
CA ALA A 107 -1.73 9.72 6.74
C ALA A 107 -1.72 9.04 8.11
N SER A 108 -1.48 9.79 9.18
CA SER A 108 -1.42 9.23 10.53
C SER A 108 -1.73 10.28 11.57
N ALA A 109 -2.62 9.94 12.52
CA ALA A 109 -2.81 10.71 13.74
C ALA A 109 -1.97 10.15 14.92
N ALA A 110 -1.14 9.14 14.70
CA ALA A 110 -0.36 8.50 15.75
C ALA A 110 0.67 9.49 16.33
N THR A 111 0.93 9.41 17.62
CA THR A 111 2.04 10.16 18.21
C THR A 111 3.37 9.47 17.88
N GLY A 112 4.40 10.26 17.61
CA GLY A 112 5.72 9.75 17.21
C GLY A 112 5.83 9.37 15.73
N ALA A 113 7.05 9.04 15.31
CA ALA A 113 7.33 8.63 13.93
C ALA A 113 6.76 7.23 13.67
N GLN A 114 6.03 7.11 12.57
CA GLN A 114 5.59 5.83 12.01
C GLN A 114 6.53 5.42 10.88
N ALA A 115 6.52 4.14 10.52
CA ALA A 115 7.32 3.66 9.41
C ALA A 115 6.66 2.51 8.67
N ILE A 116 6.90 2.49 7.37
CA ILE A 116 6.60 1.36 6.49
C ILE A 116 7.88 0.94 5.77
N ARG A 117 7.84 -0.22 5.12
CA ARG A 117 8.89 -0.67 4.20
C ARG A 117 8.26 -1.40 3.04
N VAL A 118 8.94 -1.42 1.91
CA VAL A 118 8.51 -2.19 0.74
C VAL A 118 9.42 -3.41 0.60
N GLU A 119 8.78 -4.56 0.47
CA GLU A 119 9.43 -5.84 0.26
C GLU A 119 9.06 -6.40 -1.13
N LEU A 120 9.98 -7.14 -1.74
CA LEU A 120 9.74 -7.89 -2.96
C LEU A 120 9.75 -9.39 -2.68
N GLY A 121 8.69 -10.08 -3.11
CA GLY A 121 8.52 -11.53 -2.92
C GLY A 121 7.48 -11.89 -1.85
N PRO A 122 7.31 -13.19 -1.55
CA PRO A 122 6.43 -13.63 -0.47
C PRO A 122 6.95 -13.16 0.89
N SER A 123 6.05 -12.90 1.85
CA SER A 123 6.44 -12.43 3.19
C SER A 123 7.09 -13.55 4.03
N PRO A 124 8.24 -13.31 4.69
CA PRO A 124 9.04 -12.07 4.61
C PRO A 124 9.81 -12.00 3.28
N GLY A 125 9.66 -10.88 2.58
CA GLY A 125 10.31 -10.63 1.30
C GLY A 125 11.65 -9.93 1.44
N VAL A 126 12.29 -9.64 0.31
CA VAL A 126 13.52 -8.84 0.28
C VAL A 126 13.16 -7.37 0.54
N ASN A 127 13.63 -6.83 1.66
CA ASN A 127 13.45 -5.41 2.00
C ASN A 127 14.21 -4.51 1.01
N LEU A 128 13.49 -3.69 0.26
CA LEU A 128 14.03 -2.82 -0.78
C LEU A 128 14.36 -1.40 -0.28
N THR A 129 13.63 -0.93 0.73
CA THR A 129 13.64 0.50 1.11
C THR A 129 14.32 0.77 2.44
N GLY A 130 14.55 -0.26 3.25
CA GLY A 130 14.72 -0.03 4.69
C GLY A 130 13.45 0.59 5.28
N SER A 131 13.60 1.29 6.41
CA SER A 131 12.50 2.00 7.06
C SER A 131 12.21 3.32 6.34
N MET A 132 11.00 3.48 5.83
CA MET A 132 10.47 4.75 5.33
C MET A 132 9.64 5.40 6.42
N SER A 133 10.23 6.36 7.14
CA SER A 133 9.59 7.03 8.27
C SER A 133 8.73 8.22 7.84
N PHE A 134 7.61 8.42 8.52
CA PHE A 134 6.73 9.58 8.34
C PHE A 134 6.21 10.09 9.69
N ALA A 135 5.91 11.39 9.74
CA ALA A 135 5.40 12.06 10.92
C ALA A 135 3.86 12.00 10.99
N ASN A 136 3.34 12.41 12.14
CA ASN A 136 1.91 12.67 12.32
C ASN A 136 1.43 13.75 11.34
N THR A 137 0.34 13.48 10.62
CA THR A 137 -0.30 14.37 9.63
C THR A 137 -1.62 14.97 10.14
N GLY A 138 -2.07 14.60 11.34
CA GLY A 138 -3.35 15.03 11.93
C GLY A 138 -4.51 14.03 11.76
N GLY A 139 -4.32 12.97 10.97
CA GLY A 139 -5.38 12.03 10.57
C GLY A 139 -5.64 12.05 9.06
N GLY A 140 -6.46 11.10 8.61
CA GLY A 140 -6.99 11.01 7.24
C GLY A 140 -8.48 11.30 7.21
#